data_AF-A0A2I1H3A2-F1
#
_entry.id   AF-A0A2I1H3A2-F1
#
_cell.length_a   1.000
_cell.length_b   1.000
_cell.length_c   1.000
_cell.angle_alpha   90.00
_cell.angle_beta   90.00
_cell.angle_gamma   90.00
#
_symmetry.space_group_name_H-M   'P 1'
#
loop_
_entity.id
_entity.type
_entity.pdbx_description
1 polymer ?
#
loop_
_entity_poly.entity_id
_entity_poly.type
_entity_poly.pdbx_seq_one_letter_code
_entity_poly.pdbx_strand_id
1 'polypeptide(L)'
;MAKVVKLKRYLAYDYNKIDFETKINVLMMLTSNNENLEDDNDHYENFPIPLVKEDQINKVLAKMFVYCNLPFSLIEYPFFIEFIKILCTTYNLLNYWVLIETLIIQKISRIALKVIRIINEENNLTIAFDG
;
A
#
# COMPACT_ATOMS: atom_id res chain seq x y z
N MET A 1 33.89 14.72 -2.55
CA MET A 1 32.55 14.17 -2.86
C MET A 1 32.22 12.87 -2.10
N ALA A 2 33.00 11.79 -2.23
CA ALA A 2 32.66 10.46 -1.70
C ALA A 2 32.37 10.37 -0.18
N LYS A 3 33.08 11.15 0.66
CA LYS A 3 32.83 11.18 2.12
C LYS A 3 31.45 11.74 2.49
N VAL A 4 30.95 12.72 1.72
CA VAL A 4 29.65 13.36 1.96
C VAL A 4 28.51 12.41 1.60
N VAL A 5 28.65 11.65 0.52
CA VAL A 5 27.66 10.63 0.11
C VAL A 5 27.59 9.50 1.14
N LYS A 6 28.73 9.02 1.64
CA LYS A 6 28.78 8.01 2.70
C LYS A 6 28.11 8.49 3.99
N LEU A 7 28.37 9.74 4.40
CA LEU A 7 27.73 10.32 5.59
C LEU A 7 26.21 10.47 5.41
N LYS A 8 25.76 10.96 4.25
CA LYS A 8 24.32 11.07 3.94
C LYS A 8 23.63 9.71 3.97
N ARG A 9 24.26 8.65 3.42
CA ARG A 9 23.74 7.28 3.48
C ARG A 9 23.67 6.78 4.92
N TYR A 10 24.73 6.93 5.70
CA TYR A 10 24.73 6.52 7.12
C TYR A 10 23.62 7.21 7.93
N LEU A 11 23.38 8.50 7.69
CA LEU A 11 22.32 9.25 8.36
C LEU A 11 20.91 8.80 7.94
N ALA A 12 20.73 8.46 6.66
CA ALA A 12 19.44 7.98 6.14
C ALA A 12 19.11 6.56 6.61
N TYR A 13 20.10 5.67 6.63
CA TYR A 13 19.88 4.23 6.77
C TYR A 13 20.30 3.67 8.13
N ASP A 14 21.48 4.05 8.65
CA ASP A 14 22.12 3.33 9.76
C ASP A 14 21.98 4.04 11.12
N TYR A 15 21.70 5.35 11.12
CA TYR A 15 21.68 6.13 12.35
C TYR A 15 20.29 6.14 13.01
N ASN A 16 20.16 5.40 14.11
CA ASN A 16 18.87 5.15 14.80
C ASN A 16 18.39 6.29 15.72
N LYS A 17 19.16 7.38 15.84
CA LYS A 17 18.80 8.56 16.65
C LYS A 17 18.16 9.69 15.84
N ILE A 18 17.95 9.51 14.53
CA ILE A 18 17.28 10.47 13.66
C ILE A 18 15.84 10.03 13.42
N ASP A 19 14.92 10.98 13.45
CA ASP A 19 13.50 10.76 13.19
C ASP A 19 13.23 10.40 11.72
N PHE A 20 12.08 9.77 11.46
CA PHE A 20 11.73 9.27 10.14
C PHE A 20 11.61 10.36 9.07
N GLU A 21 11.16 11.56 9.43
CA GLU A 21 10.96 12.66 8.47
C GLU A 21 12.30 13.21 7.97
N THR A 22 13.25 13.37 8.88
CA THR A 22 14.64 13.72 8.54
C THR A 22 15.30 12.65 7.67
N LYS A 23 15.07 11.35 7.94
CA LYS A 23 15.58 10.25 7.09
C LYS A 23 15.02 10.31 5.67
N ILE A 24 13.73 10.58 5.52
CA ILE A 24 13.07 10.72 4.21
C ILE A 24 13.63 11.91 3.43
N ASN A 25 13.85 13.05 4.07
CA ASN A 25 14.41 14.23 3.41
C ASN A 25 15.85 14.00 2.94
N VAL A 26 16.68 13.32 3.74
CA VAL A 26 18.06 12.96 3.33
C VAL A 26 18.03 11.95 2.18
N LEU A 27 17.09 11.01 2.17
CA LEU A 27 16.88 10.05 1.09
C LEU A 27 16.47 10.75 -0.22
N MET A 28 15.52 11.68 -0.17
CA MET A 28 15.12 12.46 -1.35
C MET A 28 16.27 13.31 -1.89
N MET A 29 17.14 13.86 -1.03
CA MET A 29 18.35 14.55 -1.47
C MET A 29 19.40 13.63 -2.12
N LEU A 30 19.38 12.33 -1.86
CA LEU A 30 20.24 11.36 -2.52
C LEU A 30 19.70 10.96 -3.90
N THR A 31 18.38 10.92 -4.07
CA THR A 31 17.73 10.56 -5.34
C THR A 31 17.67 11.72 -6.32
N SER A 32 17.45 12.96 -5.86
CA SER A 32 17.38 14.13 -6.74
C SER A 32 18.73 14.60 -7.32
N ASN A 33 19.86 14.05 -6.85
CA ASN A 33 21.21 14.43 -7.27
C ASN A 33 21.92 13.40 -8.17
N ASN A 34 21.28 12.27 -8.51
CA ASN A 34 21.90 11.20 -9.30
C ASN A 34 21.10 10.95 -10.60
N GLU A 35 21.45 11.65 -11.68
CA GLU A 35 21.12 11.22 -13.05
C GLU A 35 22.04 10.09 -13.56
N ASN A 36 22.97 9.58 -12.77
CA ASN A 36 23.82 8.45 -13.15
C ASN A 36 24.06 7.53 -11.96
N LEU A 37 23.21 6.52 -11.78
CA LEU A 37 23.57 5.30 -11.07
C LEU A 37 23.24 4.14 -12.00
N GLU A 38 24.31 3.63 -12.61
CA GLU A 38 24.31 2.29 -13.19
C GLU A 38 23.79 1.30 -12.15
N ASP A 39 22.79 0.55 -12.59
CA ASP A 39 22.51 -0.85 -12.27
C ASP A 39 23.16 -1.37 -10.98
N ASP A 40 22.47 -1.15 -9.86
CA ASP A 40 22.66 -1.94 -8.64
C ASP A 40 21.28 -2.10 -7.99
N ASN A 41 20.37 -2.72 -8.77
CA ASN A 41 18.99 -3.01 -8.38
C ASN A 41 18.90 -4.13 -7.32
N ASP A 42 20.00 -4.83 -7.03
CA ASP A 42 20.00 -6.03 -6.18
C ASP A 42 19.98 -5.75 -4.67
N HIS A 43 20.20 -4.51 -4.22
CA HIS A 43 20.27 -4.19 -2.78
C HIS A 43 19.08 -3.42 -2.20
N TYR A 44 18.11 -3.03 -3.02
CA TYR A 44 16.90 -2.35 -2.56
C TYR A 44 15.72 -3.31 -2.31
N GLU A 45 15.79 -4.55 -2.79
CA GLU A 45 14.70 -5.52 -2.67
C GLU A 45 14.49 -6.07 -1.25
N ASN A 46 15.42 -5.86 -0.31
CA ASN A 46 15.37 -6.51 1.00
C ASN A 46 14.91 -5.62 2.17
N PHE A 47 14.58 -4.34 1.92
CA PHE A 47 14.11 -3.45 2.99
C PHE A 47 12.60 -3.63 3.23
N PRO A 48 12.17 -3.80 4.49
CA PRO A 48 10.76 -3.95 4.81
C PRO A 48 9.98 -2.72 4.33
N ILE A 49 8.82 -2.98 3.72
CA ILE A 49 7.93 -1.93 3.23
C ILE A 49 7.49 -1.08 4.43
N PRO A 50 7.63 0.26 4.39
CA PRO A 50 7.07 1.11 5.43
C PRO A 50 5.57 0.84 5.58
N LEU A 51 5.08 0.70 6.81
CA LEU A 51 3.67 0.33 7.10
C LEU A 51 2.65 1.18 6.30
N VAL A 52 2.92 2.48 6.14
CA VAL A 52 2.07 3.39 5.35
C VAL A 52 1.95 2.98 3.87
N LYS A 53 3.04 2.48 3.27
CA LYS A 53 3.03 1.97 1.89
C LYS A 53 2.33 0.61 1.79
N GLU A 54 2.47 -0.24 2.79
CA GLU A 54 1.77 -1.53 2.86
C GLU A 54 0.25 -1.32 2.87
N ASP A 55 -0.25 -0.40 3.68
CA ASP A 55 -1.67 -0.04 3.71
C ASP A 55 -2.18 0.50 2.36
N GLN A 56 -1.35 1.25 1.64
CA GLN A 56 -1.67 1.73 0.30
C GLN A 56 -1.76 0.59 -0.71
N ILE A 57 -0.80 -0.35 -0.68
CA ILE A 57 -0.80 -1.56 -1.52
C ILE A 57 -2.08 -2.37 -1.23
N ASN A 58 -2.35 -2.65 0.04
CA ASN A 58 -3.55 -3.37 0.49
C ASN A 58 -4.84 -2.73 -0.04
N LYS A 59 -4.94 -1.40 0.03
CA LYS A 59 -6.11 -0.65 -0.46
C LYS A 59 -6.26 -0.69 -1.97
N VAL A 60 -5.16 -0.64 -2.73
CA VAL A 60 -5.18 -0.76 -4.20
C VAL A 60 -5.52 -2.19 -4.60
N LEU A 61 -4.97 -3.19 -3.92
CA LEU A 61 -5.26 -4.60 -4.16
C LEU A 61 -6.75 -4.89 -3.92
N ALA A 62 -7.31 -4.45 -2.79
CA ALA A 62 -8.75 -4.60 -2.52
C ALA A 62 -9.63 -3.94 -3.60
N LYS A 63 -9.22 -2.78 -4.13
CA LYS A 63 -9.92 -2.14 -5.25
C LYS A 63 -9.84 -2.97 -6.53
N MET A 64 -8.68 -3.58 -6.83
CA MET A 64 -8.51 -4.44 -8.00
C MET A 64 -9.47 -5.62 -7.95
N PHE A 65 -9.56 -6.32 -6.82
CA PHE A 65 -10.49 -7.45 -6.67
C PHE A 65 -11.95 -7.05 -6.89
N VAL A 66 -12.37 -5.90 -6.34
CA VAL A 66 -13.75 -5.41 -6.47
C VAL A 66 -14.04 -4.86 -7.87
N TYR A 67 -13.22 -3.94 -8.38
CA TYR A 67 -13.50 -3.25 -9.64
C TYR A 67 -13.22 -4.10 -10.88
N CYS A 68 -12.27 -5.03 -10.79
CA CYS A 68 -11.99 -5.97 -11.88
C CYS A 68 -12.78 -7.27 -11.74
N ASN A 69 -13.65 -7.38 -10.73
CA ASN A 69 -14.48 -8.56 -10.44
C ASN A 69 -13.65 -9.86 -10.37
N LEU A 70 -12.50 -9.81 -9.70
CA LEU A 70 -11.64 -10.98 -9.55
C LEU A 70 -12.21 -11.91 -8.46
N PRO A 71 -12.12 -13.24 -8.65
CA PRO A 71 -12.46 -14.18 -7.59
C PRO A 71 -11.58 -13.94 -6.37
N PHE A 72 -12.18 -13.73 -5.19
CA PHE A 72 -11.39 -13.50 -3.97
C PHE A 72 -10.50 -14.67 -3.59
N SER A 73 -10.87 -15.90 -3.99
CA SER A 73 -10.04 -17.08 -3.85
C SER A 73 -8.67 -16.94 -4.54
N LEU A 74 -8.56 -16.08 -5.57
CA LEU A 74 -7.32 -15.83 -6.32
C LEU A 74 -6.14 -15.50 -5.39
N ILE A 75 -6.38 -14.81 -4.27
CA ILE A 75 -5.33 -14.39 -3.33
C ILE A 75 -4.63 -15.55 -2.64
N GLU A 76 -5.26 -16.73 -2.57
CA GLU A 76 -4.70 -17.94 -1.96
C GLU A 76 -3.99 -18.85 -2.98
N TYR A 77 -4.10 -18.57 -4.28
CA TYR A 77 -3.48 -19.43 -5.28
C TYR A 77 -1.96 -19.22 -5.29
N PRO A 78 -1.16 -20.31 -5.32
CA PRO A 78 0.29 -20.25 -5.24
C PRO A 78 0.91 -19.41 -6.38
N PHE A 79 0.38 -19.51 -7.60
CA PHE A 79 0.86 -18.69 -8.73
C PHE A 79 0.59 -17.20 -8.55
N PHE A 80 -0.50 -16.82 -7.89
CA PHE A 80 -0.78 -15.42 -7.60
C PHE A 80 0.12 -14.89 -6.49
N ILE A 81 0.36 -15.70 -5.45
CA ILE A 81 1.34 -15.39 -4.39
C ILE A 81 2.73 -15.20 -4.99
N GLU A 82 3.16 -16.11 -5.87
CA GLU A 82 4.43 -16.05 -6.58
C GLU A 82 4.52 -14.80 -7.47
N PHE A 83 3.47 -14.52 -8.25
CA PHE A 83 3.38 -13.30 -9.06
C PHE A 83 3.59 -12.03 -8.23
N ILE A 84 2.93 -11.92 -7.07
CA ILE A 84 3.11 -10.78 -6.17
C ILE A 84 4.52 -10.72 -5.59
N LYS A 85 5.11 -11.86 -5.22
CA LYS A 85 6.49 -11.92 -4.71
C LYS A 85 7.53 -11.51 -5.75
N ILE A 86 7.31 -11.85 -7.03
CA ILE A 86 8.17 -11.41 -8.13
C ILE A 86 8.09 -9.90 -8.31
N LEU A 87 6.89 -9.31 -8.17
CA LEU A 87 6.71 -7.86 -8.27
C LEU A 87 7.21 -7.10 -7.04
N CYS A 88 7.12 -7.71 -5.85
CA CYS A 88 7.51 -7.10 -4.60
C CYS A 88 7.86 -8.16 -3.56
N THR A 89 9.16 -8.45 -3.45
CA THR A 89 9.71 -9.53 -2.61
C THR A 89 9.48 -9.31 -1.10
N THR A 90 9.46 -8.04 -0.65
CA THR A 90 9.25 -7.66 0.75
C THR A 90 7.79 -7.50 1.15
N TYR A 91 6.85 -7.57 0.21
CA TYR A 91 5.43 -7.46 0.52
C TYR A 91 4.87 -8.79 0.98
N ASN A 92 4.32 -8.79 2.20
CA ASN A 92 3.58 -9.94 2.69
C ASN A 92 2.13 -9.85 2.22
N LEU A 93 1.76 -10.70 1.27
CA LEU A 93 0.42 -10.71 0.71
C LEU A 93 -0.63 -10.98 1.80
N LEU A 94 -1.73 -10.24 1.73
CA LEU A 94 -2.90 -10.45 2.58
C LEU A 94 -3.43 -11.87 2.41
N ASN A 95 -3.83 -12.52 3.50
CA ASN A 95 -4.64 -13.72 3.37
C ASN A 95 -6.10 -13.36 3.05
N TYR A 96 -6.85 -14.36 2.58
CA TYR A 96 -8.26 -14.22 2.22
C TYR A 96 -9.11 -13.58 3.33
N TRP A 97 -8.94 -14.05 4.57
CA TRP A 97 -9.69 -13.53 5.71
C TRP A 97 -9.41 -12.05 5.94
N VAL A 98 -8.15 -11.61 5.89
CA VAL A 98 -7.82 -10.20 6.07
C VAL A 98 -8.40 -9.36 4.93
N LEU A 99 -8.32 -9.83 3.68
CA LEU A 99 -8.89 -9.12 2.53
C LEU A 99 -10.40 -8.91 2.71
N ILE A 100 -11.15 -9.98 2.99
CA ILE A 100 -12.61 -9.95 3.11
C ILE A 100 -13.06 -9.29 4.41
N GLU A 101 -12.71 -9.87 5.55
CA GLU A 101 -13.26 -9.52 6.86
C GLU A 101 -12.80 -8.16 7.34
N THR A 102 -11.61 -7.72 6.93
CA THR A 102 -11.11 -6.41 7.37
C THR A 102 -11.33 -5.35 6.31
N LEU A 103 -10.77 -5.49 5.11
CA LEU A 103 -10.79 -4.38 4.15
C LEU A 103 -12.16 -4.20 3.50
N ILE A 104 -12.75 -5.28 3.00
CA ILE A 104 -14.02 -5.20 2.28
C ILE A 104 -15.17 -4.92 3.24
N ILE A 105 -15.31 -5.70 4.32
CA ILE A 105 -16.41 -5.50 5.28
C ILE A 105 -16.34 -4.11 5.93
N GLN A 106 -15.17 -3.63 6.35
CA GLN A 106 -15.08 -2.28 6.91
C GLN A 106 -15.47 -1.18 5.90
N LYS A 107 -15.17 -1.39 4.61
CA LYS A 107 -15.63 -0.46 3.57
C LYS A 107 -17.13 -0.52 3.37
N ILE A 108 -17.71 -1.72 3.32
CA ILE A 108 -19.17 -1.91 3.24
C ILE A 108 -19.85 -1.21 4.41
N SER A 109 -19.39 -1.44 5.64
CA SER A 109 -19.95 -0.81 6.84
C SER A 109 -19.86 0.72 6.80
N ARG A 110 -18.73 1.29 6.34
CA ARG A 110 -18.60 2.75 6.18
C ARG A 110 -19.56 3.30 5.13
N ILE A 111 -19.79 2.57 4.03
CA ILE A 111 -20.74 2.98 3.00
C ILE A 111 -22.17 2.87 3.52
N ALA A 112 -22.52 1.77 4.19
CA ALA A 112 -23.83 1.56 4.80
C ALA A 112 -24.18 2.69 5.79
N LEU A 113 -23.24 3.07 6.67
CA LEU A 113 -23.43 4.18 7.59
C LEU A 113 -23.62 5.52 6.86
N LYS A 114 -22.88 5.77 5.77
CA LYS A 114 -23.08 6.97 4.95
C LYS A 114 -24.45 6.98 4.28
N VAL A 115 -24.90 5.85 3.75
CA VAL A 115 -26.21 5.71 3.11
C VAL A 115 -27.31 5.93 4.14
N ILE A 116 -27.23 5.30 5.32
CA ILE A 116 -28.18 5.52 6.42
C ILE A 116 -28.23 6.99 6.82
N ARG A 117 -27.07 7.64 6.92
CA ARG A 117 -27.02 9.08 7.24
C ARG A 117 -27.73 9.92 6.18
N ILE A 118 -27.47 9.69 4.90
CA ILE A 118 -28.15 10.38 3.79
C ILE A 118 -29.66 10.17 3.88
N ILE A 119 -30.11 8.92 4.08
CA ILE A 119 -31.54 8.60 4.21
C ILE A 119 -32.18 9.36 5.38
N ASN A 120 -31.49 9.44 6.52
CA ASN A 120 -32.01 10.10 7.71
C ASN A 120 -32.00 11.64 7.63
N GLU A 121 -31.14 12.22 6.79
CA GLU A 121 -31.06 13.67 6.56
C GLU A 121 -32.07 14.15 5.51
N GLU A 122 -32.62 13.25 4.69
CA GLU A 122 -33.58 13.56 3.62
C GLU A 122 -35.02 13.50 4.10
N ASN A 123 -35.80 14.54 3.76
CA ASN A 123 -37.21 14.65 4.18
C ASN A 123 -38.20 14.06 3.16
N ASN A 124 -37.79 13.88 1.90
CA ASN A 124 -38.67 13.51 0.78
C ASN A 124 -38.10 12.33 -0.02
N LEU A 125 -37.94 11.17 0.62
CA LEU A 125 -37.53 9.95 -0.07
C LEU A 125 -38.71 9.34 -0.85
N THR A 126 -38.48 8.99 -2.12
CA THR A 126 -39.43 8.19 -2.91
C THR A 126 -38.80 6.85 -3.24
N ILE A 127 -39.50 5.76 -2.93
CA ILE A 127 -39.09 4.39 -3.25
C ILE A 127 -39.80 3.99 -4.55
N ALA A 128 -39.02 3.59 -5.56
CA ALA A 128 -39.55 3.04 -6.82
C ALA A 128 -39.34 1.53 -6.84
N PHE A 129 -40.34 0.79 -7.34
CA PHE A 129 -40.21 -0.63 -7.64
C PHE A 129 -39.91 -0.81 -9.13
N ASP A 130 -38.76 -1.39 -9.45
CA ASP A 130 -38.45 -1.91 -10.78
C ASP A 130 -38.92 -3.37 -10.85
N GLY A 131 -39.91 -3.62 -11.71
CA GLY A 131 -40.48 -4.95 -11.96
C GLY A 131 -39.73 -5.71 -13.04
#